data_AF-A0AAN9V0U9-F1
#
_entry.id   AF-A0AAN9V0U9-F1
#
_cell.length_a   1.000
_cell.length_b   1.000
_cell.length_c   1.000
_cell.angle_alpha   90.00
_cell.angle_beta   90.00
_cell.angle_gamma   90.00
#
_symmetry.space_group_name_H-M   'P 1'
#
loop_
_entity.id
_entity.type
_entity.pdbx_description
1 polymer ?
#
loop_
_entity_poly.entity_id
_entity_poly.type
_entity_poly.pdbx_seq_one_letter_code
_entity_poly.pdbx_strand_id
1 'polypeptide(L)'
;MSYFDDCIDEALPKEDDWYTHQRVSYVRYKGLWVPYPFQNNIALLPKEDQAKCLTDLVDAALDARVAATKPKDFDEWILRMNGEGIADIFMRPYNYKVWAVPTTKVRSR
;
A
#
# COMPACT_ATOMS: atom_id res chain seq x y z
N MET A 1 8.00 -5.58 23.34
CA MET A 1 8.95 -5.19 22.28
C MET A 1 10.37 -5.52 22.70
N SER A 2 10.80 -5.17 23.92
CA SER A 2 12.17 -5.47 24.40
C SER A 2 12.58 -6.93 24.26
N TYR A 3 11.76 -7.91 24.66
CA TYR A 3 12.16 -9.33 24.62
C TYR A 3 12.68 -9.83 23.26
N PHE A 4 12.10 -9.36 22.13
CA PHE A 4 12.59 -9.76 20.81
C PHE A 4 13.95 -9.13 20.51
N ASP A 5 14.07 -7.82 20.74
CA ASP A 5 15.31 -7.07 20.53
C ASP A 5 16.41 -7.63 21.45
N ASP A 6 16.11 -7.83 22.74
CA ASP A 6 17.01 -8.39 23.76
C ASP A 6 17.57 -9.76 23.35
N CYS A 7 16.72 -10.67 22.86
CA CYS A 7 17.16 -12.00 22.40
C CYS A 7 18.04 -11.94 21.15
N ILE A 8 17.74 -11.02 20.25
CA ILE A 8 18.47 -10.86 19.00
C ILE A 8 19.84 -10.22 19.25
N ASP A 9 19.90 -9.22 20.13
CA ASP A 9 21.13 -8.57 20.58
C ASP A 9 22.02 -9.55 21.37
N GLU A 10 21.43 -10.45 22.17
CA GLU A 10 22.19 -11.52 22.85
C GLU A 10 22.82 -12.51 21.85
N ALA A 11 22.09 -12.87 20.79
CA ALA A 11 22.55 -13.84 19.79
C ALA A 11 23.60 -13.26 18.81
N LEU A 12 23.51 -11.97 18.51
CA LEU A 12 24.39 -11.24 17.58
C LEU A 12 24.94 -9.98 18.28
N PRO A 13 25.87 -10.15 19.23
CA PRO A 13 26.22 -9.10 20.18
C PRO A 13 27.18 -8.05 19.62
N LYS A 14 27.76 -8.27 18.44
CA LYS A 14 28.74 -7.33 17.89
C LYS A 14 28.08 -6.39 16.91
N GLU A 15 28.51 -5.13 16.92
CA GLU A 15 28.04 -4.13 15.97
C GLU A 15 28.28 -4.53 14.50
N ASP A 16 29.34 -5.31 14.22
CA ASP A 16 29.64 -5.81 12.86
C ASP A 16 28.84 -7.06 12.46
N ASP A 17 28.04 -7.62 13.36
CA ASP A 17 27.01 -8.61 13.01
C ASP A 17 25.81 -7.95 12.30
N TRP A 18 25.71 -6.60 12.37
CA TRP A 18 24.59 -5.82 11.91
C TRP A 18 24.96 -4.84 10.78
N TYR A 19 24.14 -4.82 9.75
CA TYR A 19 24.14 -3.73 8.75
C TYR A 19 22.82 -2.99 8.79
N THR A 20 22.87 -1.72 9.18
CA THR A 20 21.68 -0.85 9.20
C THR A 20 21.47 -0.21 7.83
N HIS A 21 20.26 -0.34 7.30
CA HIS A 21 19.87 0.25 6.03
C HIS A 21 18.64 1.13 6.17
N GLN A 22 18.55 2.16 5.34
CA GLN A 22 17.35 2.96 5.22
C GLN A 22 16.23 2.14 4.56
N ARG A 23 15.00 2.26 5.07
CA ARG A 23 13.82 1.58 4.52
C ARG A 23 13.36 2.26 3.23
N VAL A 24 14.07 2.00 2.14
CA VAL A 24 13.77 2.53 0.80
C VAL A 24 13.07 1.46 -0.03
N SER A 25 11.90 1.80 -0.59
CA SER A 25 11.10 0.87 -1.41
C SER A 25 10.42 1.60 -2.57
N TYR A 26 10.27 0.90 -3.70
CA TYR A 26 9.68 1.41 -4.92
C TYR A 26 8.71 0.40 -5.54
N VAL A 27 7.72 0.94 -6.26
CA VAL A 27 6.76 0.21 -7.07
C VAL A 27 7.12 0.39 -8.55
N ARG A 28 7.14 -0.72 -9.30
CA ARG A 28 7.36 -0.69 -10.74
C ARG A 28 6.02 -0.48 -11.47
N TYR A 29 5.89 0.62 -12.19
CA TYR A 29 4.67 0.92 -12.98
C TYR A 29 5.01 1.62 -14.30
N LYS A 30 4.54 1.09 -15.44
CA LYS A 30 4.73 1.65 -16.80
C LYS A 30 6.14 2.20 -17.08
N GLY A 31 7.18 1.46 -16.69
CA GLY A 31 8.56 1.90 -16.92
C GLY A 31 9.15 2.85 -15.86
N LEU A 32 8.36 3.23 -14.85
CA LEU A 32 8.73 4.14 -13.76
C LEU A 32 9.04 3.39 -12.45
N TRP A 33 9.84 4.02 -11.59
CA TRP A 33 10.06 3.63 -10.20
C TRP A 33 9.35 4.62 -9.29
N VAL A 34 8.17 4.26 -8.81
CA VAL A 34 7.33 5.13 -7.97
C VAL A 34 7.66 4.84 -6.50
N PRO A 35 8.09 5.83 -5.69
CA PRO A 35 8.40 5.59 -4.28
C PRO A 35 7.21 5.05 -3.50
N TYR A 36 7.47 4.15 -2.55
CA TYR A 36 6.46 3.75 -1.57
C TYR A 36 6.28 4.87 -0.53
N PRO A 37 5.04 5.18 -0.09
CA PRO A 37 3.77 4.60 -0.53
C PRO A 37 3.31 5.11 -1.91
N PHE A 38 2.77 4.21 -2.75
CA PHE A 38 2.39 4.51 -4.14
C PHE A 38 1.39 5.67 -4.24
N GLN A 39 0.36 5.66 -3.40
CA GLN A 39 -0.73 6.63 -3.39
C GLN A 39 -0.25 8.07 -3.10
N ASN A 40 0.86 8.23 -2.38
CA ASN A 40 1.43 9.55 -2.08
C ASN A 40 2.30 10.09 -3.23
N ASN A 41 2.59 9.25 -4.24
CA ASN A 41 3.54 9.54 -5.30
C ASN A 41 2.92 9.46 -6.70
N ILE A 42 1.58 9.57 -6.80
CA ILE A 42 0.87 9.53 -8.09
C ILE A 42 1.28 10.67 -9.03
N ALA A 43 1.84 11.77 -8.51
CA ALA A 43 2.34 12.89 -9.31
C ALA A 43 3.45 12.49 -10.32
N LEU A 44 4.07 11.32 -10.15
CA LEU A 44 5.08 10.77 -11.06
C LEU A 44 4.48 9.99 -12.25
N LEU A 45 3.19 9.65 -12.21
CA LEU A 45 2.53 8.84 -13.23
C LEU A 45 2.30 9.63 -14.54
N PRO A 46 1.97 8.98 -15.67
CA PRO A 46 1.43 9.68 -16.84
C PRO A 46 0.22 10.54 -16.50
N LYS A 47 0.01 11.66 -17.20
CA LYS A 47 -1.03 12.66 -16.85
C LYS A 47 -2.45 12.10 -16.84
N GLU A 48 -2.75 11.15 -17.74
CA GLU A 48 -4.05 10.47 -17.78
C GLU A 48 -4.28 9.60 -16.53
N ASP A 49 -3.26 8.86 -16.08
CA ASP A 49 -3.32 8.06 -14.86
C ASP A 49 -3.40 8.96 -13.61
N GLN A 50 -2.67 10.09 -13.60
CA GLN A 50 -2.77 11.11 -12.54
C GLN A 50 -4.21 11.61 -12.39
N ALA A 51 -4.83 12.01 -13.51
CA ALA A 51 -6.18 12.54 -13.52
C ALA A 51 -7.19 11.51 -13.01
N LYS A 52 -7.11 10.27 -13.52
CA LYS A 52 -7.98 9.18 -13.05
C LYS A 52 -7.81 8.92 -11.55
N CYS A 53 -6.57 8.76 -11.07
CA CYS A 53 -6.31 8.53 -9.65
C CYS A 53 -6.84 9.66 -8.77
N LEU A 54 -6.67 10.91 -9.19
CA LEU A 54 -7.12 12.06 -8.41
C LEU A 54 -8.64 12.16 -8.37
N THR A 55 -9.32 12.01 -9.50
CA THR A 55 -10.79 12.03 -9.56
C THR A 55 -11.38 10.94 -8.67
N ASP A 56 -10.95 9.69 -8.83
CA ASP A 56 -11.52 8.58 -8.07
C ASP A 56 -11.18 8.66 -6.56
N LEU A 57 -10.03 9.28 -6.21
CA LEU A 57 -9.67 9.53 -4.82
C LEU A 57 -10.58 10.59 -4.18
N VAL A 58 -10.96 11.63 -4.92
CA VAL A 58 -11.93 12.64 -4.46
C VAL A 58 -13.28 11.99 -4.22
N ASP A 59 -13.75 11.15 -5.15
CA ASP A 59 -15.02 10.42 -4.99
C ASP A 59 -14.99 9.51 -3.75
N ALA A 60 -13.91 8.74 -3.57
CA ALA A 60 -13.73 7.90 -2.38
C ALA A 60 -13.70 8.72 -1.07
N ALA A 61 -13.09 9.92 -1.07
CA ALA A 61 -13.06 10.79 0.09
C ALA A 61 -14.45 11.38 0.42
N LEU A 62 -15.24 11.73 -0.59
CA LEU A 62 -16.62 12.20 -0.41
C LEU A 62 -17.51 11.09 0.17
N ASP A 63 -17.42 9.88 -0.37
CA ASP A 63 -18.17 8.73 0.10
C ASP A 63 -17.76 8.32 1.52
N ALA A 64 -16.45 8.33 1.82
CA ALA A 64 -15.93 8.01 3.15
C ALA A 64 -16.44 8.97 4.23
N ARG A 65 -16.70 10.24 3.88
CA ARG A 65 -17.22 11.24 4.82
C ARG A 65 -18.64 10.94 5.32
N VAL A 66 -19.44 10.25 4.51
CA VAL A 66 -20.84 9.90 4.83
C VAL A 66 -21.03 8.41 5.13
N ALA A 67 -19.97 7.60 5.01
CA ALA A 67 -20.03 6.17 5.25
C ALA A 67 -20.34 5.83 6.71
N ALA A 68 -21.43 5.10 6.95
CA ALA A 68 -21.83 4.62 8.28
C ALA A 68 -21.37 3.18 8.59
N THR A 69 -20.87 2.46 7.58
CA THR A 69 -20.50 1.04 7.70
C THR A 69 -18.99 0.87 7.62
N LYS A 70 -18.47 -0.27 8.11
CA LYS A 70 -17.10 -0.69 7.86
C LYS A 70 -17.02 -1.46 6.52
N PRO A 71 -15.87 -1.44 5.81
CA PRO A 71 -15.67 -2.29 4.65
C PRO A 71 -15.75 -3.77 5.06
N LYS A 72 -16.36 -4.61 4.22
CA LYS A 72 -16.59 -6.04 4.50
C LYS A 72 -15.41 -6.94 4.13
N ASP A 73 -14.64 -6.50 3.15
CA ASP A 73 -13.45 -7.17 2.67
C ASP A 73 -12.35 -6.16 2.34
N PHE A 74 -11.18 -6.69 2.01
CA PHE A 74 -10.01 -5.89 1.73
C PHE A 74 -10.15 -5.06 0.44
N ASP A 75 -10.96 -5.51 -0.53
CA ASP A 75 -11.23 -4.73 -1.74
C ASP A 75 -12.06 -3.48 -1.43
N GLU A 76 -13.15 -3.63 -0.67
CA GLU A 76 -13.94 -2.50 -0.20
C GLU A 76 -13.09 -1.51 0.62
N TRP A 77 -12.14 -2.01 1.41
CA TRP A 77 -11.20 -1.16 2.14
C TRP A 77 -10.26 -0.38 1.20
N ILE A 78 -9.69 -1.06 0.19
CA ILE A 78 -8.84 -0.43 -0.82
C ILE A 78 -9.60 0.69 -1.54
N LEU A 79 -10.83 0.40 -2.01
CA LEU A 79 -11.65 1.36 -2.73
C LEU A 79 -11.94 2.60 -1.88
N ARG A 80 -12.35 2.41 -0.62
CA ARG A 80 -12.66 3.52 0.28
C ARG A 80 -11.44 4.37 0.64
N MET A 81 -10.26 3.77 0.70
CA MET A 81 -9.03 4.47 1.10
C MET A 81 -8.31 5.15 -0.06
N ASN A 82 -8.43 4.60 -1.27
CA ASN A 82 -7.57 4.98 -2.39
C ASN A 82 -8.32 5.30 -3.69
N GLY A 83 -9.62 5.03 -3.76
CA GLY A 83 -10.39 5.16 -5.01
C GLY A 83 -10.04 4.10 -6.06
N GLU A 84 -10.92 3.97 -7.06
CA GLU A 84 -10.82 2.96 -8.11
C GLU A 84 -9.50 3.08 -8.91
N GLY A 85 -9.08 4.31 -9.25
CA GLY A 85 -7.88 4.56 -10.04
C GLY A 85 -6.60 3.97 -9.43
N ILE A 86 -6.36 4.22 -8.14
CA ILE A 86 -5.20 3.64 -7.44
C ILE A 86 -5.41 2.14 -7.17
N ALA A 87 -6.66 1.72 -6.92
CA ALA A 87 -6.99 0.31 -6.71
C ALA A 87 -6.60 -0.54 -7.92
N ASP A 88 -6.98 -0.12 -9.12
CA ASP A 88 -6.74 -0.84 -10.37
C ASP A 88 -5.29 -0.79 -10.81
N ILE A 89 -4.64 0.35 -10.64
CA ILE A 89 -3.26 0.55 -11.07
C ILE A 89 -2.28 -0.27 -10.21
N PHE A 90 -2.51 -0.31 -8.90
CA PHE A 90 -1.55 -0.87 -7.97
C PHE A 90 -2.16 -1.87 -6.99
N MET A 91 -3.12 -1.46 -6.17
CA MET A 91 -3.47 -2.24 -4.96
C MET A 91 -4.04 -3.63 -5.28
N ARG A 92 -4.99 -3.74 -6.22
CA ARG A 92 -5.59 -5.02 -6.63
C ARG A 92 -4.58 -5.95 -7.32
N PRO A 93 -3.90 -5.55 -8.41
CA PRO A 93 -2.96 -6.44 -9.09
C PRO A 93 -1.78 -6.82 -8.20
N TYR A 94 -1.28 -5.89 -7.38
CA TYR A 94 -0.20 -6.17 -6.44
C TYR A 94 -0.62 -7.22 -5.39
N ASN A 95 -1.76 -7.02 -4.73
CA ASN A 95 -2.19 -7.94 -3.68
C ASN A 95 -2.55 -9.31 -4.23
N TYR A 96 -3.14 -9.40 -5.43
CA TYR A 96 -3.34 -10.70 -6.06
C TYR A 96 -2.01 -11.41 -6.32
N LYS A 97 -0.98 -10.69 -6.81
CA LYS A 97 0.35 -11.28 -7.03
C LYS A 97 1.04 -11.75 -5.74
N VAL A 98 0.82 -11.07 -4.63
CA VAL A 98 1.39 -11.44 -3.33
C VAL A 98 0.67 -12.64 -2.72
N TRP A 99 -0.66 -12.62 -2.72
CA TRP A 99 -1.48 -13.57 -1.96
C TRP A 99 -2.02 -14.73 -2.80
N ALA A 100 -1.95 -14.64 -4.13
CA ALA A 100 -2.62 -15.54 -5.09
C ALA A 100 -4.14 -15.67 -4.86
N VAL A 101 -4.73 -14.71 -4.13
CA VAL A 101 -6.14 -14.69 -3.72
C VAL A 101 -6.70 -13.30 -4.05
N PRO A 102 -7.89 -13.18 -4.66
CA PRO A 102 -8.51 -11.89 -4.93
C PRO A 102 -8.72 -11.07 -3.66
N THR A 103 -8.59 -9.75 -3.76
CA THR A 103 -8.80 -8.79 -2.65
C THR A 103 -10.18 -8.94 -2.00
N THR A 104 -11.20 -9.33 -2.77
CA THR A 104 -12.57 -9.62 -2.29
C THR A 104 -12.70 -10.87 -1.42
N LYS A 105 -11.66 -11.69 -1.32
CA LYS A 105 -11.62 -12.90 -0.48
C LYS A 105 -10.71 -12.75 0.75
N VAL A 106 -10.08 -11.59 0.89
CA VAL A 106 -9.26 -11.24 2.06
C VAL A 106 -10.11 -10.39 2.99
N ARG A 107 -10.09 -10.68 4.30
CA ARG A 107 -10.84 -9.88 5.28
C ARG A 107 -10.26 -8.47 5.38
N SER A 108 -11.13 -7.46 5.39
CA SER A 108 -10.80 -6.15 5.95
C SER A 108 -10.63 -6.30 7.47
N ARG A 109 -9.64 -5.60 8.03
CA ARG A 109 -9.42 -5.57 9.48
C ARG A 109 -10.59 -4.94 10.24
#